data_AF-A0A6L2Q9V9-F1
#
_entry.id   AF-A0A6L2Q9V9-F1
#
_cell.length_a   1.000
_cell.length_b   1.000
_cell.length_c   1.000
_cell.angle_alpha   90.00
_cell.angle_beta   90.00
_cell.angle_gamma   90.00
#
_symmetry.space_group_name_H-M   'P 1'
#
loop_
_entity.id
_entity.type
_entity.pdbx_description
1 polymer ?
#
loop_
_entity_poly.entity_id
_entity_poly.type
_entity_poly.pdbx_seq_one_letter_code
_entity_poly.pdbx_strand_id
1 'polypeptide(L)'
;WPIGTSTHETASITPANTVFGRKIRLTCELLFGTPQDKEESTTDYAANQFQWLYDIHHFARQNLKMASDRMKAHYDQLANSAGFQEGERVWLYQPNRRRGKSIKLHTAGNAHTTSSPALTT
;
A
#
# COMPACT_ATOMS: atom_id res chain seq x y z
N TRP A 1 -10.16 -9.11 20.64
CA TRP A 1 -10.47 -7.82 19.98
C TRP A 1 -10.61 -8.02 18.47
N PRO A 2 -11.57 -7.36 17.78
CA PRO A 2 -12.01 -7.67 16.42
C PRO A 2 -11.09 -7.14 15.29
N ILE A 3 -9.78 -7.10 15.54
CA ILE A 3 -8.79 -6.50 14.62
C ILE A 3 -8.72 -7.28 13.29
N GLY A 4 -8.96 -8.59 13.33
CA GLY A 4 -8.88 -9.46 12.15
C GLY A 4 -10.13 -9.48 11.27
N THR A 5 -11.26 -8.92 11.71
CA THR A 5 -12.56 -8.99 11.00
C THR A 5 -13.02 -7.67 10.41
N SER A 6 -12.48 -6.54 10.87
CA SER A 6 -12.78 -5.23 10.30
C SER A 6 -12.15 -5.04 8.93
N THR A 7 -12.85 -4.37 8.02
CA THR A 7 -12.36 -4.02 6.68
C THR A 7 -11.38 -2.86 6.76
N HIS A 8 -10.25 -2.97 6.06
CA HIS A 8 -9.34 -1.84 5.91
C HIS A 8 -9.93 -0.80 4.96
N GLU A 9 -10.02 0.47 5.36
CA GLU A 9 -10.69 1.53 4.59
C GLU A 9 -10.17 1.68 3.15
N THR A 10 -8.85 1.53 2.95
CA THR A 10 -8.26 1.66 1.62
C THR A 10 -8.42 0.42 0.76
N ALA A 11 -8.45 -0.76 1.37
CA ALA A 11 -8.49 -2.02 0.64
C ALA A 11 -9.90 -2.60 0.54
N SER A 12 -10.84 -2.09 1.35
CA SER A 12 -12.20 -2.62 1.56
C SER A 12 -12.25 -4.12 1.82
N ILE A 13 -11.13 -4.70 2.24
CA ILE A 13 -10.94 -6.12 2.50
C ILE A 13 -10.48 -6.28 3.94
N THR A 14 -11.05 -7.28 4.60
CA THR A 14 -10.68 -7.70 5.94
C THR A 14 -9.30 -8.39 5.94
N PRO A 15 -8.40 -8.12 6.90
CA PRO A 15 -7.09 -8.76 6.98
C PRO A 15 -7.14 -10.29 6.94
N ALA A 16 -8.10 -10.89 7.64
CA ALA A 16 -8.35 -12.33 7.59
C ALA A 16 -8.65 -12.85 6.18
N ASN A 17 -9.41 -12.08 5.40
CA ASN A 17 -9.76 -12.46 4.04
C ASN A 17 -8.54 -12.35 3.10
N THR A 18 -7.65 -11.38 3.33
CA THR A 18 -6.39 -11.27 2.61
C THR A 18 -5.41 -12.40 2.96
N VAL A 19 -5.38 -12.86 4.21
CA VAL A 19 -4.43 -13.91 4.65
C VAL A 19 -4.93 -15.31 4.33
N PHE A 20 -6.22 -15.57 4.55
CA PHE A 20 -6.80 -16.92 4.48
C PHE A 20 -7.72 -17.12 3.27
N GLY A 21 -8.03 -16.07 2.50
CA GLY A 21 -8.96 -16.15 1.37
C GLY A 21 -10.42 -16.33 1.80
N ARG A 22 -10.69 -16.27 3.10
CA ARG A 22 -12.02 -16.48 3.66
C ARG A 22 -12.22 -15.61 4.88
N LYS A 23 -13.48 -15.31 5.18
CA LYS A 23 -13.87 -14.69 6.45
C LYS A 23 -13.61 -15.69 7.57
N ILE A 24 -12.97 -15.23 8.65
CA ILE A 24 -12.87 -16.01 9.88
C ILE A 24 -14.27 -16.08 10.49
N ARG A 25 -14.70 -17.29 10.85
CA ARG A 25 -15.96 -17.49 11.58
C ARG A 25 -15.82 -16.92 12.98
N LEU A 26 -16.73 -16.03 13.35
CA LEU A 26 -16.77 -15.44 14.69
C LEU A 26 -17.23 -16.49 15.72
N THR A 27 -16.82 -16.33 16.97
CA THR A 27 -17.26 -17.24 18.05
C THR A 27 -18.79 -17.28 18.19
N CYS A 28 -19.47 -16.16 17.95
CA CYS A 28 -20.93 -16.11 17.88
C CYS A 28 -21.49 -16.94 16.72
N GLU A 29 -20.88 -16.86 15.53
CA GLU A 29 -21.29 -17.67 14.36
C GLU A 29 -21.09 -19.17 14.60
N LEU A 30 -20.06 -19.54 15.36
CA LEU A 30 -19.86 -20.94 15.78
C LEU A 30 -20.91 -21.39 16.81
N LEU A 31 -21.31 -20.51 17.72
CA LEU A 31 -22.27 -20.80 18.79
C LEU A 31 -23.71 -20.92 18.26
N PHE A 32 -24.11 -20.04 17.32
CA PHE A 32 -25.45 -20.01 16.75
C PHE A 32 -25.59 -20.82 15.46
N GLY A 33 -24.47 -21.30 14.92
CA GLY A 33 -24.40 -21.99 13.63
C GLY A 33 -24.43 -21.02 12.45
N THR A 34 -23.82 -21.45 11.35
CA THR A 34 -23.87 -20.77 10.05
C THR A 34 -24.50 -21.69 9.01
N PRO A 35 -25.24 -21.15 8.03
CA PRO A 35 -25.72 -21.95 6.91
C PRO A 35 -24.58 -22.70 6.24
N GLN A 36 -24.85 -23.94 5.82
CA GLN A 36 -23.87 -24.82 5.19
C GLN A 36 -23.41 -24.19 3.87
N ASP A 37 -22.08 -24.09 3.68
CA ASP A 37 -21.51 -23.71 2.39
C ASP A 37 -21.96 -24.72 1.32
N LYS A 38 -22.05 -24.29 0.07
CA LYS A 38 -22.43 -25.17 -1.05
C LYS A 38 -21.53 -26.41 -1.06
N GLU A 39 -22.11 -27.58 -1.31
CA GLU A 39 -21.34 -28.80 -1.51
C GLU A 39 -20.56 -28.69 -2.83
N GLU A 40 -19.30 -28.28 -2.73
CA GLU A 40 -18.36 -28.23 -3.85
C GLU A 40 -17.45 -29.46 -3.79
N SER A 41 -17.09 -30.00 -4.96
CA SER A 41 -16.02 -31.01 -5.05
C SER A 41 -14.73 -30.44 -4.44
N THR A 42 -13.99 -31.25 -3.70
CA THR A 42 -12.75 -30.82 -3.02
C THR A 42 -11.74 -30.17 -3.97
N THR A 43 -11.68 -30.62 -5.23
CA THR A 43 -10.81 -30.07 -6.28
C THR A 43 -11.25 -28.69 -6.74
N ASP A 44 -12.55 -28.52 -6.93
CA ASP A 44 -13.14 -27.27 -7.43
C ASP A 44 -13.10 -26.19 -6.34
N TYR A 45 -13.35 -26.59 -5.09
CA TYR A 45 -13.21 -25.73 -3.92
C TYR A 45 -11.79 -25.18 -3.79
N ALA A 46 -10.77 -26.04 -3.91
CA ALA A 46 -9.38 -25.61 -3.84
C ALA A 46 -9.03 -24.64 -4.97
N ALA A 47 -9.45 -24.95 -6.21
CA ALA A 47 -9.20 -24.09 -7.37
C ALA A 47 -9.87 -22.71 -7.22
N ASN A 48 -11.15 -22.68 -6.83
CA ASN A 48 -11.91 -21.45 -6.56
C ASN A 48 -11.23 -20.62 -5.46
N GLN A 49 -10.74 -21.27 -4.41
CA GLN A 49 -10.10 -20.58 -3.29
C GLN A 49 -8.74 -19.96 -3.68
N PHE A 50 -7.94 -20.64 -4.50
CA PHE A 50 -6.70 -20.06 -5.03
C PHE A 50 -6.95 -18.89 -5.97
N GLN A 51 -7.94 -19.02 -6.86
CA GLN A 51 -8.32 -17.95 -7.79
C GLN A 51 -8.79 -16.71 -7.03
N TRP A 52 -9.67 -16.90 -6.05
CA TRP A 52 -10.17 -15.83 -5.21
C TRP A 52 -9.06 -15.14 -4.40
N LEU A 53 -8.11 -15.89 -3.84
CA LEU A 53 -6.94 -15.34 -3.16
C LEU A 53 -6.10 -14.47 -4.09
N TYR A 54 -5.85 -14.95 -5.32
CA TYR A 54 -5.12 -14.20 -6.32
C TYR A 54 -5.79 -12.85 -6.61
N ASP A 55 -7.10 -12.87 -6.81
CA ASP A 55 -7.90 -11.68 -7.12
C ASP A 55 -7.92 -10.68 -5.96
N ILE A 56 -8.11 -11.15 -4.72
CA ILE A 56 -8.03 -10.31 -3.50
C ILE A 56 -6.67 -9.64 -3.41
N HIS A 57 -5.58 -10.40 -3.54
CA HIS A 57 -4.24 -9.86 -3.41
C HIS A 57 -3.91 -8.86 -4.52
N HIS A 58 -4.38 -9.13 -5.74
CA HIS A 58 -4.23 -8.22 -6.85
C HIS A 58 -4.99 -6.91 -6.60
N PHE A 59 -6.26 -7.00 -6.22
CA PHE A 59 -7.10 -5.84 -5.91
C PHE A 59 -6.54 -5.01 -4.75
N ALA A 60 -6.13 -5.65 -3.65
CA ALA A 60 -5.53 -4.97 -2.51
C ALA A 60 -4.25 -4.20 -2.91
N ARG A 61 -3.38 -4.82 -3.74
CA ARG A 61 -2.15 -4.16 -4.23
C ARG A 61 -2.45 -2.96 -5.13
N GLN A 62 -3.44 -3.09 -6.02
CA GLN A 62 -3.86 -1.97 -6.88
C GLN A 62 -4.41 -0.81 -6.07
N ASN A 63 -5.28 -1.08 -5.09
CA ASN A 63 -5.87 -0.03 -4.25
C ASN A 63 -4.82 0.66 -3.38
N LEU A 64 -3.90 -0.10 -2.77
CA LEU A 64 -2.79 0.47 -2.01
C LEU A 64 -1.90 1.35 -2.90
N LYS A 65 -1.61 0.92 -4.13
CA LYS A 65 -0.85 1.72 -5.09
C LYS A 65 -1.58 3.04 -5.41
N MET A 66 -2.86 2.98 -5.77
CA MET A 66 -3.65 4.18 -6.07
C MET A 66 -3.74 5.14 -4.87
N ALA A 67 -3.90 4.61 -3.66
CA ALA A 67 -3.93 5.43 -2.45
C ALA A 67 -2.57 6.08 -2.17
N SER A 68 -1.48 5.33 -2.36
CA SER A 68 -0.12 5.87 -2.27
C SER A 68 0.13 6.98 -3.30
N ASP A 69 -0.32 6.79 -4.55
CA ASP A 69 -0.16 7.77 -5.62
C ASP A 69 -0.97 9.05 -5.32
N ARG A 70 -2.21 8.92 -4.81
CA ARG A 70 -3.03 10.05 -4.35
C ARG A 70 -2.37 10.79 -3.19
N MET A 71 -1.85 10.06 -2.21
CA MET A 71 -1.18 10.65 -1.05
C MET A 71 0.10 11.39 -1.45
N LYS A 72 0.87 10.81 -2.39
CA LYS A 72 2.04 11.47 -2.97
C LYS A 72 1.64 12.74 -3.70
N ALA A 73 0.66 12.69 -4.59
CA ALA A 73 0.21 13.87 -5.35
C ALA A 73 -0.28 14.99 -4.43
N HIS A 74 -1.06 14.66 -3.40
CA HIS A 74 -1.50 15.62 -2.39
C HIS A 74 -0.32 16.24 -1.62
N TYR A 75 0.65 15.41 -1.23
CA TYR A 75 1.85 15.89 -0.55
C TYR A 75 2.69 16.80 -1.46
N ASP A 76 2.93 16.40 -2.71
CA ASP A 76 3.72 17.17 -3.67
C ASP A 76 3.06 18.52 -3.98
N GLN A 77 1.72 18.58 -4.04
CA GLN A 77 0.98 19.84 -4.18
C GLN A 77 1.14 20.75 -2.95
N LEU A 78 1.02 20.19 -1.75
CA LEU A 78 1.14 20.95 -0.51
C LEU A 78 2.58 21.43 -0.26
N ALA A 79 3.57 20.59 -0.59
CA ALA A 79 4.98 20.88 -0.38
C ALA A 79 5.52 21.92 -1.38
N ASN A 80 5.01 21.93 -2.62
CA ASN A 80 5.44 22.86 -3.67
C ASN A 80 4.48 24.04 -3.87
N SER A 81 3.58 24.33 -2.93
CA SER A 81 2.52 25.32 -3.12
C SER A 81 3.01 26.75 -3.33
N ALA A 82 4.23 27.08 -2.88
CA ALA A 82 4.87 28.39 -3.06
C ALA A 82 5.78 28.47 -4.30
N GLY A 83 6.08 27.33 -4.95
CA GLY A 83 7.15 27.23 -5.94
C GLY A 83 8.55 27.42 -5.35
N PHE A 84 9.59 27.00 -6.07
CA PHE A 84 10.98 27.28 -5.69
C PHE A 84 11.46 28.54 -6.39
N GLN A 85 12.13 29.43 -5.67
CA GLN A 85 12.78 30.59 -6.29
C GLN A 85 14.20 30.25 -6.75
N GLU A 86 14.70 30.98 -7.75
CA GLU A 86 16.10 30.89 -8.18
C GLU A 86 17.03 31.20 -7.00
N GLY A 87 17.95 30.30 -6.69
CA GLY A 87 18.85 30.42 -5.53
C GLY A 87 18.39 29.71 -4.24
N GLU A 88 17.19 29.13 -4.23
CA GLU A 88 16.66 28.41 -3.08
C GLU A 88 17.32 27.02 -2.93
N ARG A 89 17.63 26.64 -1.69
CA ARG A 89 18.28 25.35 -1.39
C ARG A 89 17.24 24.24 -1.35
N VAL A 90 17.30 23.32 -2.30
CA VAL A 90 16.42 22.15 -2.36
C VAL A 90 17.19 20.88 -2.01
N TRP A 91 16.55 19.97 -1.28
CA TRP A 91 17.10 18.64 -1.01
C TRP A 91 16.95 17.75 -2.24
N LEU A 92 18.07 17.35 -2.84
CA LEU A 92 18.08 16.38 -3.94
C LEU A 92 18.00 14.94 -3.40
N TYR A 93 17.00 14.18 -3.85
CA TYR A 93 16.92 12.75 -3.55
C TYR A 93 18.07 11.99 -4.23
N GLN A 94 18.92 11.35 -3.43
CA GLN A 94 20.05 10.55 -3.90
C GLN A 94 19.75 9.05 -3.72
N PRO A 95 19.37 8.31 -4.78
CA PRO A 95 19.06 6.88 -4.68
C PRO A 95 20.28 5.98 -4.51
N ASN A 96 21.50 6.54 -4.57
CA ASN A 96 22.74 5.76 -4.52
C ASN A 96 23.01 5.17 -3.13
N ARG A 97 22.71 3.88 -2.99
CA ARG A 97 22.91 3.09 -1.77
C ARG A 97 24.37 2.64 -1.64
N ARG A 98 25.12 3.17 -0.66
CA ARG A 98 26.39 2.55 -0.24
C ARG A 98 26.09 1.26 0.55
N ARG A 99 26.53 0.09 0.03
CA ARG A 99 26.38 -1.19 0.73
C ARG A 99 27.08 -1.11 2.10
N GLY A 100 26.43 -1.65 3.15
CA GLY A 100 26.98 -1.68 4.51
C GLY A 100 26.65 -0.48 5.40
N LYS A 101 25.88 0.51 4.94
CA LYS A 101 25.35 1.60 5.78
C LYS A 101 23.81 1.54 5.81
N SER A 102 23.22 1.83 6.97
CA SER A 102 21.77 1.94 7.08
C SER A 102 21.30 3.21 6.35
N ILE A 103 20.12 3.16 5.73
CA ILE A 103 19.54 4.28 4.98
C ILE A 103 19.44 5.55 5.84
N LYS A 104 19.16 5.38 7.14
CA LYS A 104 19.06 6.47 8.13
C LYS A 104 20.41 7.12 8.49
N LEU A 105 21.54 6.42 8.28
CA LEU A 105 22.89 6.90 8.63
C LEU A 105 23.73 7.23 7.38
N HIS A 106 23.15 7.19 6.19
CA HIS A 106 23.83 7.70 5.01
C HIS A 106 23.82 9.23 5.09
N THR A 107 25.00 9.84 5.06
CA THR A 107 25.16 11.29 4.96
C THR A 107 24.56 11.75 3.62
N ALA A 108 23.32 12.26 3.65
CA ALA A 108 22.85 13.18 2.62
C ALA A 108 23.57 14.52 2.86
N GLY A 109 24.85 14.56 2.50
CA GLY A 109 25.71 15.71 2.70
C GLY A 109 25.66 16.60 1.47
N ASN A 110 25.01 17.75 1.61
CA ASN A 110 25.33 19.00 0.90
C ASN A 110 25.53 18.88 -0.62
N ALA A 111 24.47 18.60 -1.36
CA ALA A 111 24.39 19.05 -2.75
C ALA A 111 23.46 20.27 -2.77
N HIS A 112 24.00 21.45 -2.44
CA HIS A 112 23.31 22.71 -2.64
C HIS A 112 23.36 23.04 -4.14
N THR A 113 22.43 22.49 -4.92
CA THR A 113 22.16 22.99 -6.27
C THR A 113 21.12 24.09 -6.14
N THR A 114 21.54 25.33 -6.40
CA THR A 114 20.64 26.43 -6.69
C THR A 114 19.82 26.09 -7.93
N SER A 115 18.49 26.18 -7.84
CA SER A 115 17.61 26.18 -9.00
C SER A 115 18.10 27.26 -9.98
N SER A 116 18.28 26.92 -11.26
CA SER A 116 18.55 27.87 -12.35
C SER A 116 17.42 27.80 -13.38
N PRO A 117 16.96 28.93 -13.95
CA PRO A 117 15.91 28.96 -14.96
C PRO A 117 16.55 28.80 -16.35
N ALA A 118 16.54 27.59 -16.88
CA ALA A 118 16.85 27.32 -18.29
C ALA A 118 16.28 25.94 -18.64
N LEU A 119 15.39 25.71 -19.62
CA LEU A 119 14.87 26.52 -20.70
C LEU A 119 13.42 26.11 -20.99
N THR A 120 12.56 27.10 -21.18
CA THR A 120 11.37 26.98 -22.04
C THR A 120 11.80 27.26 -23.47
N THR A 121 11.69 26.28 -24.37
CA THR A 121 11.43 26.46 -25.81
C THR A 121 10.84 25.16 -26.34
#